data_AF-A0A534LAZ9-F1
#
_entry.id   AF-A0A534LAZ9-F1
#
_cell.length_a   1.000
_cell.length_b   1.000
_cell.length_c   1.000
_cell.angle_alpha   90.00
_cell.angle_beta   90.00
_cell.angle_gamma   90.00
#
_symmetry.space_group_name_H-M   'P 1'
#
loop_
_entity.id
_entity.type
_entity.pdbx_description
1 polymer ?
#
loop_
_entity_poly.entity_id
_entity_poly.type
_entity_poly.pdbx_seq_one_letter_code
_entity_poly.pdbx_strand_id
1 'polypeptide(L)'
;MGHMDIEPAFPGLDSTTKARVERTFAALKGRGITPIYVRDRPAALETVTRLIPKGSAVAHGSSTTLLETGIIDRLKDPASGYRYL
;
A
#
# COMPACT_ATOMS: atom_id res chain seq x y z
N MET A 1 8.77 -1.37 -28.68
CA MET A 1 7.78 -0.56 -27.96
C MET A 1 8.14 -0.60 -26.48
N GLY A 2 8.63 0.52 -25.93
CA GLY A 2 8.80 0.79 -24.49
C GLY A 2 9.60 -0.20 -23.64
N HIS A 3 10.90 0.04 -23.48
CA HIS A 3 11.58 -0.33 -22.23
C HIS A 3 10.79 0.35 -21.10
N MET A 4 10.04 -0.43 -20.33
CA MET A 4 9.46 0.04 -19.08
C MET A 4 10.62 0.01 -18.09
N ASP A 5 11.21 1.18 -17.85
CA ASP A 5 12.22 1.38 -16.81
C ASP A 5 11.64 0.90 -15.47
N ILE A 6 11.97 -0.33 -15.08
CA ILE A 6 11.66 -0.85 -13.77
C ILE A 6 12.60 -0.10 -12.83
N GLU A 7 12.08 0.93 -12.16
CA GLU A 7 12.77 1.60 -11.05
C GLU A 7 13.40 0.56 -10.10
N PRO A 8 14.57 0.85 -9.49
CA PRO A 8 15.28 -0.11 -8.67
C PRO A 8 14.35 -0.58 -7.55
N ALA A 9 14.15 -1.91 -7.45
CA ALA A 9 13.00 -2.55 -6.83
C ALA A 9 12.55 -2.06 -5.43
N PHE A 10 13.39 -1.35 -4.66
CA PHE A 10 13.07 -0.78 -3.35
C PHE A 10 14.01 0.42 -3.05
N PRO A 11 13.74 1.64 -3.54
CA PRO A 11 14.66 2.76 -3.40
C PRO A 11 14.87 3.17 -1.93
N GLY A 12 16.12 3.44 -1.55
CA GLY A 12 16.48 3.90 -0.20
C GLY A 12 16.69 2.81 0.84
N LEU A 13 16.59 1.53 0.47
CA LEU A 13 16.91 0.41 1.37
C LEU A 13 18.36 -0.02 1.24
N ASP A 14 19.00 -0.35 2.37
CA ASP A 14 20.28 -1.06 2.37
C ASP A 14 20.12 -2.49 1.82
N SER A 15 21.23 -3.11 1.42
CA SER A 15 21.23 -4.42 0.78
C SER A 15 20.59 -5.54 1.63
N THR A 16 20.73 -5.48 2.96
CA THR A 16 20.16 -6.49 3.87
C THR A 16 18.66 -6.33 3.97
N THR A 17 18.18 -5.10 4.18
CA THR A 17 16.74 -4.81 4.23
C THR A 17 16.08 -5.11 2.89
N LYS A 18 16.70 -4.70 1.78
CA LYS A 18 16.23 -5.00 0.43
C LYS A 18 16.03 -6.50 0.21
N ALA A 19 17.03 -7.33 0.54
CA ALA A 19 16.94 -8.79 0.38
C ALA A 19 15.83 -9.42 1.23
N ARG A 20 15.52 -8.85 2.41
CA ARG A 20 14.40 -9.30 3.25
C ARG A 20 13.06 -8.95 2.61
N VAL A 21 12.92 -7.72 2.10
CA VAL A 21 11.69 -7.28 1.42
C VAL A 21 11.44 -8.09 0.16
N GLU A 22 12.46 -8.34 -0.67
CA GLU A 22 12.37 -9.18 -1.88
C GLU A 22 11.85 -10.58 -1.58
N ARG A 23 12.37 -11.22 -0.53
CA ARG A 23 11.94 -12.54 -0.09
C ARG A 23 10.48 -12.55 0.35
N THR A 24 10.07 -11.54 1.11
CA THR A 24 8.66 -11.37 1.54
C THR A 24 7.76 -11.16 0.33
N PHE A 25 8.18 -10.34 -0.63
CA PHE A 25 7.41 -10.09 -1.85
C PHE A 25 7.25 -11.37 -2.68
N ALA A 26 8.30 -12.16 -2.86
CA ALA A 26 8.23 -13.44 -3.54
C ALA A 26 7.28 -14.43 -2.82
N ALA A 27 7.36 -14.50 -1.49
CA ALA A 27 6.51 -15.36 -0.68
C ALA A 27 5.02 -14.95 -0.71
N LEU A 28 4.70 -13.66 -0.84
CA LEU A 28 3.34 -13.16 -1.01
C LEU A 28 2.81 -13.47 -2.42
N LYS A 29 3.61 -13.20 -3.46
CA LYS A 29 3.26 -13.50 -4.86
C LYS A 29 3.00 -15.00 -5.06
N GLY A 30 3.81 -15.86 -4.46
CA GLY A 30 3.62 -17.31 -4.48
C GLY A 30 2.31 -17.79 -3.83
N ARG A 31 1.64 -16.92 -3.05
CA ARG A 31 0.32 -17.17 -2.44
C ARG A 31 -0.82 -16.43 -3.15
N GLY A 32 -0.57 -15.86 -4.34
CA GLY A 32 -1.57 -15.09 -5.08
C GLY A 32 -1.86 -13.70 -4.50
N ILE A 33 -1.02 -13.21 -3.58
CA ILE A 33 -1.12 -11.86 -3.01
C ILE A 33 -0.18 -10.95 -3.79
N THR A 34 -0.67 -9.82 -4.30
CA THR A 34 0.15 -8.82 -5.01
C THR A 34 0.66 -7.76 -4.02
N PRO A 35 1.91 -7.84 -3.54
CA PRO A 35 2.48 -6.81 -2.69
C PRO A 35 2.83 -5.55 -3.51
N ILE A 36 2.69 -4.39 -2.89
CA ILE A 36 3.07 -3.09 -3.46
C ILE A 36 4.06 -2.44 -2.49
N TYR A 37 5.17 -1.94 -3.02
CA TYR A 37 6.12 -1.14 -2.26
C TYR A 37 5.89 0.35 -2.52
N VAL A 38 5.97 1.14 -1.47
CA VAL A 38 5.92 2.60 -1.51
C VAL A 38 6.99 3.13 -0.55
N ARG A 39 7.58 4.27 -0.88
CA ARG A 39 8.75 4.82 -0.17
C ARG A 39 8.38 5.40 1.20
N ASP A 40 7.18 5.95 1.33
CA ASP A 40 6.80 6.76 2.48
C ASP A 40 5.30 6.71 2.78
N ARG A 41 4.94 7.37 3.88
CA ARG A 41 3.58 7.47 4.40
C ARG A 41 2.60 8.12 3.40
N PRO A 42 2.87 9.31 2.82
CA PRO A 42 1.99 9.89 1.82
C PRO A 42 1.71 8.97 0.62
N ALA A 43 2.75 8.31 0.09
CA ALA A 43 2.61 7.38 -1.02
C ALA A 43 1.75 6.16 -0.65
N ALA A 44 1.81 5.68 0.61
CA ALA A 44 0.95 4.62 1.10
C ALA A 44 -0.53 5.03 1.13
N LEU A 45 -0.83 6.22 1.66
CA LEU A 45 -2.19 6.77 1.70
C LEU A 45 -2.78 6.93 0.29
N GLU A 46 -2.02 7.53 -0.62
CA GLU A 46 -2.44 7.71 -2.01
C GLU A 46 -2.67 6.36 -2.71
N THR A 47 -1.72 5.43 -2.58
CA THR A 47 -1.80 4.13 -3.24
C THR A 47 -3.02 3.34 -2.76
N VAL A 48 -3.25 3.25 -1.45
CA VAL A 48 -4.39 2.52 -0.88
C VAL A 48 -5.72 3.15 -1.33
N THR A 49 -5.83 4.47 -1.28
CA THR A 49 -7.08 5.15 -1.66
C THR A 49 -7.38 5.07 -3.15
N ARG A 50 -6.38 4.92 -4.02
CA ARG A 50 -6.58 4.69 -5.46
C ARG A 50 -7.06 3.27 -5.76
N LEU A 51 -6.70 2.29 -4.93
CA LEU A 51 -7.06 0.89 -5.13
C LEU A 51 -8.49 0.56 -4.71
N ILE A 52 -9.09 1.35 -3.82
CA ILE A 52 -10.45 1.15 -3.32
C ILE A 52 -11.43 1.91 -4.22
N PRO A 53 -12.37 1.23 -4.90
CA PRO A 53 -13.38 1.92 -5.70
C PRO A 53 -14.25 2.86 -4.84
N LYS A 54 -14.59 4.03 -5.38
CA LYS A 54 -15.54 4.94 -4.72
C LYS A 54 -16.93 4.30 -4.58
N GLY A 55 -17.63 4.64 -3.51
CA GLY A 55 -18.91 4.05 -3.10
C GLY A 55 -18.79 2.71 -2.37
N SER A 56 -17.59 2.12 -2.29
CA SER A 56 -17.38 0.84 -1.59
C SER A 56 -17.71 0.95 -0.09
N ALA A 57 -18.27 -0.13 0.46
CA ALA A 57 -18.29 -0.33 1.91
C ALA A 57 -16.89 -0.72 2.38
N VAL A 58 -16.38 -0.03 3.40
CA VAL A 58 -15.04 -0.26 3.94
C VAL A 58 -15.08 -0.36 5.46
N ALA A 59 -14.35 -1.33 6.00
CA ALA A 59 -14.09 -1.49 7.42
C ALA A 59 -12.59 -1.74 7.61
N HIS A 60 -12.08 -1.52 8.83
CA HIS A 60 -10.72 -1.90 9.19
C HIS A 60 -10.68 -2.64 10.52
N GLY A 61 -9.68 -3.50 10.71
CA GLY A 61 -9.36 -4.08 12.02
C GLY A 61 -8.59 -3.09 12.90
N SER A 62 -8.22 -3.50 14.11
CA SER A 62 -7.34 -2.71 14.99
C SER A 62 -5.90 -2.71 14.46
N SER A 63 -5.58 -1.76 13.57
CA SER A 63 -4.25 -1.61 12.99
C SER A 63 -3.66 -0.24 13.32
N THR A 64 -2.58 -0.24 14.12
CA THR A 64 -1.82 0.97 14.42
C THR A 64 -1.21 1.57 13.15
N THR A 65 -0.73 0.75 12.21
CA THR A 65 -0.14 1.24 10.96
C THR A 65 -1.16 1.99 10.08
N LEU A 66 -2.41 1.50 9.99
CA LEU A 66 -3.46 2.22 9.25
C LEU A 66 -3.83 3.55 9.90
N LEU A 67 -3.75 3.64 11.23
CA LEU A 67 -3.92 4.89 11.98
C LEU A 67 -2.77 5.86 11.70
N GLU A 68 -1.53 5.43 11.93
CA GLU A 68 -0.35 6.27 11.79
C GLU A 68 -0.19 6.78 10.35
N THR A 69 -0.52 5.97 9.35
CA THR A 69 -0.48 6.38 7.94
C THR A 69 -1.57 7.39 7.54
N GLY A 70 -2.57 7.64 8.41
CA GLY A 70 -3.71 8.51 8.12
C GLY A 70 -4.76 7.88 7.19
N ILE A 71 -4.63 6.58 6.89
CA ILE A 71 -5.58 5.86 6.03
C ILE A 71 -6.94 5.82 6.71
N ILE A 72 -7.00 5.54 8.02
CA ILE A 72 -8.27 5.48 8.76
C ILE A 72 -9.01 6.81 8.68
N ASP A 73 -8.33 7.93 8.94
CA ASP A 73 -8.93 9.25 8.89
C ASP A 73 -9.51 9.54 7.51
N ARG A 74 -8.75 9.18 6.46
CA ARG A 74 -9.21 9.34 5.08
C ARG A 74 -10.38 8.43 4.72
N LEU A 75 -10.48 7.23 5.27
CA LEU A 75 -11.62 6.33 5.03
C LEU A 75 -12.89 6.82 5.74
N LYS A 76 -12.76 7.44 6.92
CA LYS A 76 -13.87 7.96 7.73
C LYS A 76 -14.39 9.32 7.28
N ASP A 77 -13.56 10.10 6.59
CA ASP A 77 -13.94 11.41 6.05
C ASP A 77 -15.18 11.28 5.14
N PRO A 78 -16.30 11.97 5.44
CA PRO A 78 -17.50 11.94 4.59
C PRO A 78 -17.25 12.39 3.15
N ALA A 79 -16.26 13.24 2.91
CA ALA A 79 -15.86 13.69 1.57
C ALA A 79 -14.95 12.70 0.83
N SER A 80 -14.65 11.55 1.43
CA SER A 80 -13.79 10.51 0.81
C SER A 80 -14.44 9.73 -0.31
N GLY A 81 -15.77 9.76 -0.37
CA GLY A 81 -16.56 8.97 -1.30
C GLY A 81 -16.57 7.48 -0.95
N TYR A 82 -16.27 7.10 0.30
CA TYR A 82 -16.43 5.73 0.80
C TYR A 82 -17.62 5.65 1.77
N ARG A 83 -18.21 4.45 1.87
CA ARG A 83 -19.18 4.14 2.93
C ARG A 83 -18.44 3.41 4.05
N TYR A 84 -17.96 4.16 5.02
CA TYR A 84 -17.26 3.60 6.17
C TYR A 84 -18.22 2.82 7.10
N LEU A 85 -17.80 1.65 7.60
CA LEU A 85 -18.56 0.74 8.48
C LEU A 85 -18.06 0.75 9.93
#